data_AF-A0A2T0ANF0-F1
#
_entry.id   AF-A0A2T0ANF0-F1
#
_cell.length_a   1.000
_cell.length_b   1.000
_cell.length_c   1.000
_cell.angle_alpha   90.00
_cell.angle_beta   90.00
_cell.angle_gamma   90.00
#
_symmetry.space_group_name_H-M   'P 1'
#
loop_
_entity.id
_entity.type
_entity.pdbx_description
1 polymer ?
#
loop_
_entity_poly.entity_id
_entity_poly.type
_entity_poly.pdbx_seq_one_letter_code
_entity_poly.pdbx_strand_id
1 'polypeptide(L)'
;MDIVADASAILCAYFPDELSPRAKKLMLDYAIGRITLCGPCLLVIELINACSVAARRGRISEIAKEISALQIRWVEIEEKVETNFSLSRK
;
A
#
# COMPACT_ATOMS: atom_id res chain seq x y z
N MET A 1 3.66 15.05 1.36
CA MET A 1 2.26 14.89 1.82
C MET A 1 2.08 13.43 2.19
N ASP A 2 1.53 13.14 3.38
CA ASP A 2 1.25 11.76 3.80
C ASP A 2 -0.04 11.25 3.15
N ILE A 3 0.02 10.05 2.56
CA ILE A 3 -1.12 9.36 1.95
C ILE A 3 -1.32 8.05 2.69
N VAL A 4 -2.52 7.85 3.24
CA VAL A 4 -2.93 6.53 3.74
C VAL A 4 -3.21 5.63 2.53
N ALA A 5 -2.48 4.54 2.43
CA ALA A 5 -2.57 3.62 1.29
C ALA A 5 -3.34 2.35 1.67
N ASP A 6 -4.07 1.83 0.69
CA ASP A 6 -4.65 0.49 0.71
C ASP A 6 -3.77 -0.45 -0.14
N ALA A 7 -3.73 -1.74 0.21
CA ALA A 7 -2.92 -2.72 -0.51
C ALA A 7 -3.31 -2.78 -2.00
N SER A 8 -4.61 -2.74 -2.31
CA SER A 8 -5.10 -2.81 -3.69
C SER A 8 -4.62 -1.63 -4.55
N ALA A 9 -4.54 -0.43 -3.98
CA ALA A 9 -4.08 0.76 -4.68
C ALA A 9 -2.59 0.65 -5.07
N ILE A 10 -1.77 0.05 -4.21
CA ILE A 10 -0.36 -0.23 -4.49
C ILE A 10 -0.26 -1.34 -5.53
N LEU A 11 -0.93 -2.48 -5.32
CA LEU A 11 -0.87 -3.64 -6.20
C LEU A 11 -1.34 -3.32 -7.63
N CYS A 12 -2.37 -2.48 -7.80
CA CYS A 12 -2.84 -2.00 -9.09
C CYS A 12 -1.76 -1.25 -9.91
N ALA A 13 -0.73 -0.70 -9.27
CA ALA A 13 0.37 -0.05 -9.96
C ALA A 13 1.41 -1.04 -10.50
N TYR A 14 1.52 -2.21 -9.87
CA TYR A 14 2.58 -3.20 -10.12
C TYR A 14 2.09 -4.43 -10.88
N PHE A 15 0.87 -4.91 -10.64
CA PHE A 15 0.38 -6.14 -11.26
C PHE A 15 0.08 -5.91 -12.74
N PRO A 16 0.62 -6.76 -13.64
CA PRO A 16 0.65 -6.50 -15.08
C PRO A 16 -0.74 -6.45 -15.72
N ASP A 17 -1.73 -7.10 -15.10
CA ASP A 17 -3.12 -7.14 -15.53
C ASP A 17 -4.01 -6.03 -14.95
N GLU A 18 -3.51 -5.26 -13.96
CA GLU A 18 -4.29 -4.23 -13.25
C GLU A 18 -3.83 -2.80 -13.58
N LEU A 19 -2.54 -2.59 -13.84
CA LEU A 19 -1.81 -1.38 -14.31
C LEU A 19 -2.58 -0.05 -14.47
N SER A 20 -3.28 0.40 -13.43
CA SER A 20 -4.10 1.61 -13.48
C SER A 20 -3.22 2.86 -13.66
N PRO A 21 -3.52 3.77 -14.61
CA PRO A 21 -2.74 5.00 -14.81
C PRO A 21 -2.69 5.86 -13.53
N ARG A 22 -3.76 5.85 -12.74
CA ARG A 22 -3.83 6.58 -11.48
C ARG A 22 -2.94 5.96 -10.41
N ALA A 23 -2.92 4.63 -10.30
CA ALA A 23 -2.07 3.89 -9.37
C ALA A 23 -0.59 4.06 -9.74
N LYS A 24 -0.25 3.98 -11.04
CA LYS A 24 1.10 4.26 -11.53
C LYS A 24 1.56 5.68 -11.21
N LYS A 25 0.70 6.67 -11.41
CA LYS A 25 1.02 8.06 -11.05
C LYS A 25 1.27 8.21 -9.55
N LEU A 26 0.44 7.58 -8.72
CA LEU A 26 0.62 7.57 -7.26
C LEU A 26 1.99 6.99 -6.89
N MET A 27 2.35 5.83 -7.42
CA MET A 27 3.64 5.19 -7.12
C MET A 27 4.84 5.97 -7.71
N LEU A 28 4.66 6.66 -8.83
CA LEU A 28 5.68 7.58 -9.36
C LEU A 28 5.89 8.77 -8.43
N ASP A 29 4.81 9.41 -7.97
CA ASP A 29 4.87 10.53 -7.03
C ASP A 29 5.51 10.08 -5.69
N TYR A 30 5.30 8.84 -5.27
CA TYR A 30 5.99 8.23 -4.15
C TYR A 30 7.49 8.04 -4.42
N ALA A 31 7.85 7.42 -5.55
CA ALA A 31 9.23 7.12 -5.90
C ALA A 31 10.12 8.37 -6.01
N ILE A 32 9.56 9.49 -6.45
CA ILE A 32 10.27 10.78 -6.55
C ILE A 32 10.16 11.63 -5.27
N GLY A 33 9.58 11.09 -4.19
CA GLY A 33 9.52 11.73 -2.88
C GLY A 33 8.50 12.87 -2.73
N ARG A 34 7.52 13.02 -3.64
CA ARG A 34 6.44 14.01 -3.49
C ARG A 34 5.44 13.61 -2.40
N ILE A 35 5.22 12.31 -2.25
CA ILE A 35 4.34 11.76 -1.24
C ILE A 35 5.07 10.70 -0.40
N THR A 36 4.53 10.48 0.78
CA THR A 36 4.93 9.44 1.72
C THR A 36 3.75 8.50 1.93
N LEU A 37 3.98 7.20 1.84
CA LEU A 37 2.95 6.20 2.09
C LEU A 37 2.89 5.89 3.59
N CYS A 38 1.69 5.86 4.14
CA CYS A 38 1.46 5.40 5.49
C CYS A 38 0.27 4.43 5.55
N GLY A 39 0.24 3.59 6.58
CA GLY A 39 -0.82 2.61 6.76
C GLY A 39 -0.59 1.74 7.99
N PRO A 40 -1.56 0.87 8.34
CA PRO A 40 -1.35 -0.11 9.39
C PRO A 40 -0.22 -1.07 9.05
N CYS A 41 0.36 -1.69 10.08
CA CYS A 41 1.27 -2.84 9.92
C CYS A 41 0.66 -3.93 9.01
N LEU A 42 -0.67 -4.13 9.08
CA LEU A 42 -1.42 -5.07 8.25
C LEU A 42 -1.20 -4.85 6.75
N LEU A 43 -1.01 -3.61 6.29
CA LEU A 43 -0.79 -3.29 4.87
C LEU A 43 0.41 -4.06 4.29
N VAL A 44 1.51 -4.16 5.05
CA VAL A 44 2.71 -4.90 4.61
C VAL A 44 2.41 -6.39 4.46
N ILE A 45 1.64 -6.95 5.38
CA ILE A 45 1.24 -8.37 5.36
C ILE A 45 0.36 -8.65 4.14
N GLU A 46 -0.60 -7.78 3.84
CA GLU A 46 -1.48 -7.90 2.67
C GLU A 46 -0.69 -7.87 1.36
N LEU A 47 0.27 -6.94 1.24
CA LEU A 47 1.14 -6.83 0.07
C LEU A 47 1.97 -8.10 -0.14
N ILE A 48 2.61 -8.62 0.92
CA ILE A 48 3.42 -9.84 0.86
C ILE A 48 2.55 -11.05 0.48
N ASN A 49 1.36 -11.17 1.08
CA ASN A 49 0.45 -12.27 0.78
C ASN A 49 -0.03 -12.22 -0.68
N ALA A 50 -0.44 -11.04 -1.16
CA ALA A 50 -0.84 -10.85 -2.55
C ALA A 50 0.29 -11.19 -3.53
N CYS A 51 1.51 -10.74 -3.25
CA CYS A 51 2.69 -11.08 -4.05
C CYS A 51 2.97 -12.59 -4.05
N SER A 52 2.85 -13.25 -2.90
CA SER A 52 3.05 -14.70 -2.76
C SER A 52 2.03 -15.49 -3.58
N VAL A 53 0.76 -15.10 -3.53
CA VAL A 53 -0.30 -15.72 -4.32
C VAL A 53 -0.11 -15.47 -5.82
N ALA A 54 0.24 -14.23 -6.20
CA ALA A 54 0.49 -13.88 -7.59
C ALA A 54 1.70 -14.64 -8.16
N ALA A 55 2.79 -14.77 -7.41
CA ALA A 55 3.98 -15.53 -7.80
C ALA A 55 3.65 -17.03 -7.96
N ARG A 56 2.92 -17.63 -7.01
CA ARG A 56 2.45 -19.03 -7.13
C ARG A 56 1.59 -19.27 -8.36
N ARG A 57 0.85 -18.25 -8.83
CA ARG A 57 0.02 -18.31 -10.04
C ARG A 57 0.79 -17.92 -11.31
N GLY A 58 2.10 -17.67 -11.23
CA GLY A 58 2.92 -17.25 -12.37
C GLY A 58 2.59 -15.85 -12.90
N ARG A 59 1.89 -15.01 -12.13
CA ARG A 59 1.55 -13.63 -12.53
C ARG A 59 2.73 -12.67 -12.44
N ILE A 60 3.68 -12.92 -11.53
CA ILE A 60 4.84 -12.06 -11.26
C ILE A 60 6.07 -12.89 -10.88
N SER A 61 7.29 -12.35 -11.08
CA SER A 61 8.56 -12.96 -10.63
C SER A 61 9.43 -12.00 -9.82
N GLU A 62 9.68 -10.78 -10.31
CA GLU A 62 10.60 -9.82 -9.67
C GLU A 62 9.89 -8.69 -8.89
N ILE A 63 8.61 -8.44 -9.19
CA ILE A 63 7.79 -7.37 -8.60
C ILE A 63 7.67 -7.48 -7.06
N ALA A 64 7.70 -8.71 -6.52
CA ALA A 64 7.59 -8.94 -5.08
C ALA A 64 8.73 -8.28 -4.29
N LYS A 65 9.94 -8.26 -4.85
CA LYS A 65 11.11 -7.61 -4.22
C LYS A 65 10.92 -6.10 -4.14
N GLU A 66 10.46 -5.48 -5.22
CA GLU A 66 10.18 -4.04 -5.27
C GLU A 66 9.12 -3.64 -4.24
N ILE A 67 8.02 -4.39 -4.16
CA ILE A 67 6.95 -4.13 -3.20
C ILE A 67 7.44 -4.30 -1.76
N SER A 68 8.29 -5.31 -1.48
CA SER A 68 8.87 -5.50 -0.15
C SER A 68 9.84 -4.41 0.29
N ALA A 69 10.41 -3.66 -0.66
CA ALA A 69 11.35 -2.58 -0.38
C ALA A 69 10.65 -1.23 -0.08
N LEU A 70 9.32 -1.15 -0.27
CA LEU A 70 8.55 0.06 -0.01
C LEU A 70 8.71 0.52 1.44
N GLN A 71 9.16 1.75 1.62
CA GLN A 71 9.23 2.43 2.90
C GLN A 71 7.85 2.99 3.25
N ILE A 72 7.01 2.15 3.85
CA ILE A 72 5.68 2.52 4.33
C ILE A 72 5.78 2.89 5.81
N ARG A 73 5.35 4.11 6.16
CA ARG A 73 5.29 4.56 7.54
C ARG A 73 4.13 3.90 8.26
N TRP A 74 4.41 3.20 9.35
CA TRP A 74 3.36 2.56 10.14
C TRP A 74 2.58 3.59 10.94
N VAL A 75 1.26 3.41 10.97
CA VAL A 75 0.34 4.19 11.78
C VAL A 75 -0.28 3.24 12.80
N GLU A 76 -0.07 3.53 14.08
CA GLU A 76 -0.78 2.83 15.16
C GLU A 76 -2.24 3.25 15.11
N ILE A 77 -3.09 2.30 14.73
CA ILE A 77 -4.52 2.55 14.58
C ILE A 77 -5.18 2.52 15.95
N GLU A 78 -4.78 1.60 16.84
CA GLU A 78 -5.41 1.40 18.16
C GLU A 78 -5.42 2.67 19.01
N GLU A 79 -4.30 3.40 19.09
CA GLU A 79 -4.19 4.64 19.89
C GLU A 79 -5.07 5.78 19.37
N LYS A 80 -5.47 5.73 18.09
CA LYS A 80 -6.24 6.79 17.45
C LYS A 80 -7.71 6.46 17.27
N VAL A 81 -8.16 5.24 17.59
CA VAL A 81 -9.57 4.86 17.42
C VAL A 81 -10.47 5.71 18.31
N GLU A 82 -10.15 5.85 19.59
CA GLU A 82 -10.96 6.67 20.49
C GLU A 82 -10.96 8.14 20.07
N THR A 83 -9.81 8.69 19.66
CA THR A 83 -9.72 10.11 19.26
C THR A 83 -10.42 10.39 17.92
N ASN A 84 -10.32 9.48 16.95
CA ASN A 84 -10.89 9.69 15.61
C ASN A 84 -12.39 9.36 15.53
N PHE A 85 -12.86 8.34 16.26
CA PHE A 85 -14.25 7.90 16.22
C PHE A 85 -15.12 8.48 17.35
N SER A 86 -14.54 9.16 18.35
CA SER A 86 -15.32 9.97 19.31
C SER A 86 -16.01 11.16 18.65
N LEU A 87 -15.53 11.61 17.49
CA LEU A 87 -16.17 12.65 16.66
C LEU A 87 -17.44 12.18 15.95
N SER A 88 -17.71 10.87 15.89
CA SER A 88 -18.92 10.30 15.27
C SER A 88 -20.10 10.16 16.24
N ARG A 89 -19.96 10.59 17.51
CA ARG A 89 -21.07 10.73 18.47
C ARG A 89 -21.47 12.21 18.64
N LYS A 90 -22.00 12.83 17.60
CA LYS A 90 -22.79 14.07 17.71
C LYS A 90 -23.97 14.02 16.76
#